data_AF-A0A957RNR3-F1
#
_entry.id   AF-A0A957RNR3-F1
#
_cell.length_a   1.000
_cell.length_b   1.000
_cell.length_c   1.000
_cell.angle_alpha   90.00
_cell.angle_beta   90.00
_cell.angle_gamma   90.00
#
_symmetry.space_group_name_H-M   'P 1'
#
loop_
_entity.id
_entity.type
_entity.pdbx_description
1 polymer ?
#
loop_
_entity_poly.entity_id
_entity_poly.type
_entity_poly.pdbx_seq_one_letter_code
_entity_poly.pdbx_strand_id
1 'polypeptide(L)'
;MFLQVQPEEAKQCLAAAAPLAALLPDHILGVGAFVRMHLAHQAGDHAAATRHADDALVAFGRAGFALGTVAVQREIARWTMRRGDSRAAAVRFHAIFEGWRRDQLYLSRDIIMSLVVAAENSYLQDAIEQA
;
A
#
# COMPACT_ATOMS: atom_id res chain seq x y z
N MET A 1 3.15 12.87 -4.68
CA MET A 1 2.39 12.48 -5.87
C MET A 1 1.67 11.18 -5.54
N PHE A 2 0.39 11.22 -5.18
CA PHE A 2 -0.39 10.01 -4.91
C PHE A 2 -0.91 9.50 -6.26
N LEU A 3 -0.68 8.23 -6.57
CA LEU A 3 -1.28 7.58 -7.73
C LEU A 3 -2.80 7.82 -7.69
N GLN A 4 -3.32 8.63 -8.61
CA GLN A 4 -4.74 8.60 -8.94
C GLN A 4 -4.96 7.27 -9.64
N VAL A 5 -5.14 6.20 -8.86
CA VAL A 5 -5.47 4.90 -9.43
C VAL A 5 -6.89 5.00 -9.94
N GLN A 6 -7.08 4.91 -11.25
CA GLN A 6 -8.42 4.85 -11.85
C GLN A 6 -9.12 3.60 -11.29
N PRO A 7 -10.27 3.73 -10.60
CA PRO A 7 -10.86 2.61 -9.87
C PRO A 7 -11.19 1.41 -10.74
N GLU A 8 -11.58 1.63 -11.99
CA GLU A 8 -11.90 0.56 -12.94
C GLU A 8 -10.66 -0.17 -13.44
N GLU A 9 -9.59 0.54 -13.78
CA GLU A 9 -8.31 -0.06 -14.17
C GLU A 9 -7.75 -0.90 -13.02
N ALA A 10 -7.81 -0.38 -11.78
CA ALA A 10 -7.40 -1.10 -10.59
C ALA A 10 -8.14 -2.43 -10.42
N LYS A 11 -9.46 -2.41 -10.58
CA LYS A 11 -10.31 -3.61 -10.50
C LYS A 11 -9.94 -4.62 -11.59
N GLN A 12 -9.72 -4.15 -12.82
CA GLN A 12 -9.32 -5.01 -13.94
C GLN A 12 -7.96 -5.67 -13.69
N CYS A 13 -6.96 -4.90 -13.28
CA CYS A 13 -5.63 -5.45 -12.95
C CYS A 13 -5.71 -6.46 -11.80
N LEU A 14 -6.48 -6.17 -10.75
CA LEU A 14 -6.68 -7.09 -9.62
C LEU A 14 -7.41 -8.38 -10.05
N ALA A 15 -8.40 -8.28 -10.92
CA ALA A 15 -9.11 -9.43 -11.47
C ALA A 15 -8.19 -10.29 -12.34
N ALA A 16 -7.36 -9.66 -13.18
CA ALA A 16 -6.38 -10.35 -14.03
C ALA A 16 -5.28 -11.04 -13.19
N ALA A 17 -4.89 -10.45 -12.05
CA ALA A 17 -3.88 -11.02 -11.16
C ALA A 17 -4.43 -12.12 -10.23
N ALA A 18 -5.76 -12.20 -10.03
CA ALA A 18 -6.37 -13.13 -9.09
C ALA A 18 -5.99 -14.62 -9.31
N PRO A 19 -5.94 -15.15 -10.55
CA PRO A 19 -5.51 -16.53 -10.80
C PRO A 19 -4.06 -16.79 -10.43
N LEU A 20 -3.22 -15.75 -10.43
CA LEU A 20 -1.79 -15.85 -10.13
C LEU A 20 -1.48 -15.68 -8.64
N ALA A 21 -2.46 -15.37 -7.80
CA ALA A 21 -2.24 -14.99 -6.41
C ALA A 21 -1.40 -15.99 -5.60
N ALA A 22 -1.56 -17.29 -5.83
CA ALA A 22 -0.78 -18.32 -5.15
C ALA A 22 0.72 -18.32 -5.52
N LEU A 23 1.08 -17.71 -6.64
CA LEU A 23 2.44 -17.63 -7.16
C LEU A 23 3.11 -16.28 -6.87
N LEU A 24 2.34 -15.29 -6.39
CA LEU A 24 2.84 -13.96 -6.16
C LEU A 24 3.59 -13.86 -4.81
N PRO A 25 4.72 -13.15 -4.76
CA PRO A 25 5.39 -12.83 -3.50
C PRO A 25 4.48 -12.05 -2.54
N ASP A 26 4.69 -12.21 -1.24
CA ASP A 26 3.90 -11.56 -0.19
C ASP A 26 3.83 -10.03 -0.32
N HIS A 27 4.91 -9.37 -0.78
CA HIS A 27 4.88 -7.91 -0.99
C HIS A 27 3.92 -7.50 -2.12
N ILE A 28 3.81 -8.29 -3.19
CA ILE A 28 2.85 -8.04 -4.29
C ILE A 28 1.42 -8.32 -3.82
N LEU A 29 1.22 -9.40 -3.06
CA LEU A 29 -0.08 -9.69 -2.44
C LEU A 29 -0.53 -8.56 -1.51
N GLY A 30 0.40 -8.02 -0.72
CA GLY A 30 0.17 -6.87 0.15
C GLY A 30 -0.21 -5.60 -0.63
N VAL A 31 0.46 -5.32 -1.75
CA VAL A 31 0.07 -4.20 -2.64
C VAL A 31 -1.34 -4.40 -3.17
N GLY A 32 -1.68 -5.61 -3.63
CA GLY A 32 -3.03 -5.91 -4.11
C GLY A 32 -4.12 -5.73 -3.03
N ALA A 33 -3.83 -6.15 -1.80
CA ALA A 33 -4.71 -5.92 -0.65
C ALA A 33 -4.82 -4.43 -0.31
N PHE A 34 -3.72 -3.66 -0.35
CA PHE A 34 -3.73 -2.21 -0.13
C PHE A 34 -4.56 -1.46 -1.19
N VAL A 35 -4.51 -1.87 -2.46
CA VAL A 35 -5.37 -1.31 -3.51
C VAL A 35 -6.84 -1.65 -3.26
N ARG A 36 -7.16 -2.90 -2.92
CA ARG A 36 -8.53 -3.32 -2.57
C ARG A 36 -9.08 -2.55 -1.36
N MET A 37 -8.23 -2.31 -0.36
CA MET A 37 -8.54 -1.47 0.79
C MET A 37 -8.98 -0.06 0.34
N HIS A 38 -8.25 0.57 -0.58
CA HIS A 38 -8.59 1.91 -1.06
C HIS A 38 -9.89 1.93 -1.88
N LEU A 39 -10.08 0.96 -2.78
CA LEU A 39 -11.29 0.82 -3.59
C LEU A 39 -12.54 0.61 -2.71
N ALA A 40 -12.45 -0.26 -1.71
CA ALA A 40 -13.53 -0.50 -0.75
C ALA A 40 -13.86 0.77 0.04
N HIS A 41 -12.84 1.51 0.49
CA HIS A 41 -13.05 2.77 1.20
C HIS A 41 -13.73 3.83 0.32
N GLN A 42 -13.30 3.97 -0.94
CA GLN A 42 -13.92 4.88 -1.91
C GLN A 42 -15.39 4.51 -2.20
N ALA A 43 -15.70 3.21 -2.22
CA ALA A 43 -17.07 2.71 -2.36
C ALA A 43 -17.91 2.87 -1.08
N GLY A 44 -17.34 3.34 0.03
CA GLY A 44 -18.01 3.46 1.32
C GLY A 44 -18.10 2.16 2.12
N ASP A 45 -17.59 1.04 1.61
CA ASP A 45 -17.54 -0.24 2.34
C ASP A 45 -16.36 -0.26 3.33
N HIS A 46 -16.63 0.28 4.51
CA HIS A 46 -15.66 0.38 5.59
C HIS A 46 -15.26 -0.98 6.20
N ALA A 47 -16.15 -1.98 6.13
CA ALA A 47 -15.87 -3.31 6.63
C ALA A 47 -14.89 -4.03 5.70
N ALA A 48 -15.13 -3.97 4.39
CA ALA A 48 -14.20 -4.50 3.40
C ALA A 48 -12.85 -3.76 3.42
N ALA A 49 -12.87 -2.43 3.54
CA ALA A 49 -11.65 -1.65 3.65
C ALA A 49 -10.78 -2.09 4.84
N THR A 50 -11.41 -2.38 5.99
CA THR A 50 -10.71 -2.85 7.19
C THR A 50 -10.12 -4.25 6.98
N ARG A 51 -10.90 -5.20 6.44
CA ARG A 51 -10.39 -6.56 6.14
C ARG A 51 -9.19 -6.52 5.20
N HIS A 52 -9.27 -5.73 4.13
CA HIS A 52 -8.18 -5.61 3.17
C HIS A 52 -6.96 -4.87 3.74
N ALA A 53 -7.16 -3.98 4.71
CA ALA A 53 -6.06 -3.38 5.44
C ALA A 53 -5.33 -4.42 6.29
N ASP A 54 -6.06 -5.29 6.99
CA ASP A 54 -5.49 -6.38 7.78
C ASP A 54 -4.74 -7.39 6.89
N ASP A 55 -5.33 -7.77 5.74
CA ASP A 55 -4.68 -8.63 4.74
C ASP A 55 -3.34 -8.02 4.26
N ALA A 56 -3.34 -6.72 3.97
CA ALA A 56 -2.14 -6.01 3.53
C ALA A 56 -1.06 -5.98 4.62
N LEU A 57 -1.43 -5.71 5.87
CA LEU A 57 -0.50 -5.71 7.00
C LEU A 57 0.12 -7.07 7.24
N VAL A 58 -0.67 -8.15 7.15
CA VAL A 58 -0.16 -9.52 7.28
C VAL A 58 0.84 -9.83 6.18
N ALA A 59 0.49 -9.54 4.93
CA ALA A 59 1.36 -9.80 3.78
C ALA A 59 2.66 -8.99 3.85
N PHE A 60 2.59 -7.69 4.13
CA PHE A 60 3.78 -6.85 4.29
C PHE A 60 4.64 -7.26 5.49
N GLY A 61 4.01 -7.69 6.59
CA GLY A 61 4.72 -8.24 7.74
C GLY A 61 5.53 -9.49 7.39
N ARG A 62 4.94 -10.43 6.64
CA ARG A 62 5.64 -11.64 6.16
C ARG A 62 6.78 -11.31 5.19
N ALA A 63 6.57 -10.33 4.33
CA ALA A 63 7.59 -9.87 3.39
C ALA A 63 8.71 -9.03 4.04
N GLY A 64 8.55 -8.60 5.30
CA GLY A 64 9.43 -7.62 5.91
C GLY A 64 9.41 -6.26 5.22
N PHE A 65 8.30 -5.90 4.56
CA PHE A 65 8.15 -4.67 3.78
C PHE A 65 7.60 -3.54 4.66
N ALA A 66 8.51 -2.85 5.36
CA ALA A 66 8.17 -1.84 6.35
C ALA A 66 7.45 -0.63 5.73
N LEU A 67 7.85 -0.22 4.52
CA LEU A 67 7.16 0.87 3.81
C LEU A 67 5.68 0.56 3.56
N GLY A 68 5.35 -0.67 3.14
CA GLY A 68 3.97 -1.09 2.90
C GLY A 68 3.13 -1.02 4.17
N THR A 69 3.66 -1.54 5.29
CA THR A 69 3.00 -1.49 6.60
C THR A 69 2.73 -0.05 7.04
N VAL A 70 3.71 0.84 6.91
CA VAL A 70 3.55 2.27 7.24
C VAL A 70 2.50 2.93 6.34
N ALA A 71 2.47 2.59 5.05
CA ALA A 71 1.48 3.13 4.11
C ALA A 71 0.04 2.76 4.51
N VAL A 72 -0.20 1.50 4.87
CA VAL A 72 -1.53 1.03 5.35
C VAL A 72 -1.94 1.80 6.62
N GLN A 73 -1.08 1.82 7.63
CA GLN A 73 -1.38 2.47 8.91
C GLN A 73 -1.64 3.97 8.75
N ARG A 74 -0.88 4.64 7.87
CA ARG A 74 -1.06 6.06 7.56
C ARG A 74 -2.43 6.34 6.96
N GLU A 75 -2.90 5.51 6.03
CA GLU A 75 -4.23 5.69 5.43
C GLU A 75 -5.34 5.49 6.45
N ILE A 76 -5.24 4.47 7.32
CA ILE A 76 -6.21 4.27 8.41
C ILE A 76 -6.26 5.50 9.35
N ALA A 77 -5.10 6.04 9.73
CA ALA A 77 -5.02 7.23 10.56
C ALA A 77 -5.66 8.45 9.86
N ARG A 78 -5.42 8.63 8.56
CA ARG A 78 -6.08 9.68 7.77
C ARG A 78 -7.59 9.52 7.70
N TRP A 79 -8.08 8.30 7.53
CA TRP A 79 -9.53 8.05 7.48
C TRP A 79 -10.20 8.33 8.82
N THR A 80 -9.53 7.96 9.91
CA THR A 80 -9.98 8.24 11.28
C THR A 80 -10.07 9.76 11.51
N MET A 81 -9.06 10.51 11.05
CA MET A 81 -9.08 11.97 11.08
C MET A 81 -10.23 12.56 10.25
N ARG A 82 -10.46 12.04 9.02
CA ARG A 82 -11.56 12.49 8.14
C ARG A 82 -12.95 12.22 8.73
N ARG A 83 -13.09 11.23 9.61
CA ARG A 83 -14.33 10.95 10.35
C ARG A 83 -14.53 11.85 11.58
N GLY A 84 -13.59 12.75 11.86
CA GLY A 84 -13.67 13.71 12.97
C GLY A 84 -13.03 13.23 14.28
N ASP A 85 -12.44 12.04 14.33
CA ASP A 85 -11.75 11.55 15.52
C ASP A 85 -10.25 11.89 15.48
N SER A 86 -9.96 13.17 15.71
CA SER A 86 -8.60 13.70 15.71
C SER A 86 -7.72 13.08 16.81
N ARG A 87 -8.31 12.68 17.96
CA ARG A 87 -7.55 12.08 19.07
C ARG A 87 -7.07 10.68 18.69
N ALA A 88 -7.96 9.83 18.17
CA ALA A 88 -7.57 8.50 17.73
C ALA A 88 -6.61 8.55 16.54
N ALA A 89 -6.80 9.50 15.61
CA ALA A 89 -5.85 9.73 14.52
C ALA A 89 -4.45 10.11 15.03
N ALA A 90 -4.37 11.01 16.02
CA ALA A 90 -3.10 11.41 16.61
C ALA A 90 -2.38 10.24 17.28
N VAL A 91 -3.09 9.38 18.03
CA VAL A 91 -2.53 8.15 18.63
C VAL A 91 -1.96 7.24 17.54
N ARG A 92 -2.71 7.02 16.45
CA ARG A 92 -2.25 6.19 15.32
C ARG A 92 -1.00 6.78 14.65
N PHE A 93 -0.98 8.08 14.37
CA PHE A 93 0.21 8.73 13.82
C PHE A 93 1.41 8.62 14.76
N HIS A 94 1.21 8.81 16.07
CA HIS A 94 2.28 8.68 17.04
C HIS A 94 2.90 7.28 17.06
N ALA A 95 2.07 6.24 17.03
CA ALA A 95 2.53 4.85 16.95
C ALA A 95 3.34 4.58 15.67
N ILE A 96 2.93 5.14 14.52
CA ILE A 96 3.68 5.05 13.27
C ILE A 96 5.06 5.69 13.42
N PHE A 97 5.15 6.90 13.99
CA PHE A 97 6.42 7.60 14.19
C PHE A 97 7.35 6.90 15.18
N GLU A 98 6.80 6.30 16.23
CA GLU A 98 7.60 5.54 17.20
C GLU A 98 8.20 4.27 16.57
N GLY A 99 7.39 3.54 15.79
CA GLY A 99 7.88 2.40 14.99
C GLY A 99 8.91 2.83 13.95
N TRP A 100 8.67 3.93 13.25
CA TRP A 100 9.58 4.51 12.25
C TRP A 100 10.98 4.82 12.82
N ARG A 101 11.05 5.23 14.09
CA ARG A 101 12.33 5.47 14.79
C ARG A 101 13.10 4.18 15.06
N ARG A 102 12.41 3.05 15.28
CA ARG A 102 13.05 1.73 15.47
C ARG A 102 13.50 1.09 14.15
N ASP A 103 12.75 1.31 13.06
CA ASP A 103 12.91 0.55 11.81
C ASP A 103 13.69 1.27 10.71
N GLN A 104 14.43 2.34 11.02
CA GLN A 104 15.12 3.19 10.02
C GLN A 104 16.02 2.41 9.03
N LEU A 105 16.60 1.28 9.43
CA LEU A 105 17.44 0.44 8.57
C LEU A 105 16.64 -0.30 7.49
N TYR A 106 15.44 -0.78 7.79
CA TYR A 106 14.59 -1.50 6.84
C TYR A 106 13.99 -0.55 5.80
N LEU A 107 13.63 0.67 6.23
CA LEU A 107 13.10 1.68 5.33
C LEU A 107 14.12 2.18 4.30
N SER A 108 15.39 2.26 4.69
CA SER A 108 16.47 2.65 3.77
C SER A 108 16.59 1.66 2.61
N ARG A 109 16.51 0.36 2.92
CA ARG A 109 16.45 -0.72 1.92
C ARG A 109 15.20 -0.60 1.04
N ASP A 110 14.02 -0.40 1.64
CA ASP A 110 12.76 -0.34 0.89
C ASP A 110 12.67 0.91 -0.01
N ILE A 111 13.24 2.04 0.41
CA ILE A 111 13.37 3.26 -0.41
C ILE A 111 14.30 2.97 -1.60
N ILE A 112 15.45 2.33 -1.37
CA ILE A 112 16.38 1.95 -2.46
C ILE A 112 15.67 1.02 -3.45
N MET A 113 14.98 -0.02 -2.98
CA MET A 113 14.25 -0.94 -3.86
C MET A 113 13.11 -0.25 -4.63
N SER A 114 12.38 0.67 -3.99
CA SER A 114 11.32 1.44 -4.66
C SER A 114 11.88 2.38 -5.73
N LEU A 115 13.05 2.99 -5.49
CA LEU A 115 13.75 3.81 -6.48
C LEU A 115 14.26 2.97 -7.66
N VAL A 116 14.79 1.77 -7.41
CA VAL A 116 15.23 0.84 -8.47
C VAL A 116 14.05 0.43 -9.35
N VAL A 117 12.93 -0.02 -8.75
CA VAL A 117 11.74 -0.43 -9.50
C VAL A 117 11.11 0.76 -10.26
N ALA A 118 11.13 1.97 -9.70
CA ALA A 118 10.65 3.17 -10.39
C ALA A 118 11.56 3.55 -11.57
N ALA A 119 12.88 3.43 -11.42
CA ALA A 119 13.83 3.68 -12.50
C ALA A 119 13.69 2.64 -13.63
N GLU A 120 13.49 1.36 -13.29
CA GLU A 120 13.23 0.30 -14.26
C GLU A 120 11.92 0.52 -15.03
N ASN A 121 10.85 0.91 -14.35
CA ASN A 121 9.58 1.23 -15.02
C ASN A 121 9.68 2.48 -15.91
N SER A 122 10.41 3.51 -15.47
CA SER A 122 10.63 4.72 -16.29
C SER A 122 11.44 4.40 -17.55
N TYR A 123 12.50 3.61 -17.42
CA TYR A 123 13.32 3.17 -18.55
C TYR A 123 12.51 2.36 -19.57
N LEU A 124 11.64 1.45 -19.09
CA LEU A 124 10.77 0.65 -19.95
C LEU A 124 9.70 1.49 -20.64
N GLN A 125 9.14 2.50 -19.96
CA GLN A 125 8.19 3.43 -20.57
C GLN A 125 8.85 4.29 -21.66
N ASP A 126 10.03 4.85 -21.39
CA ASP A 126 10.78 5.65 -22.37
C ASP A 126 11.15 4.80 -23.61
N ALA A 127 11.50 3.53 -23.42
CA ALA A 127 11.82 2.61 -24.51
C ALA A 127 10.60 2.25 -25.39
N ILE A 128 9.40 2.20 -24.80
CA ILE A 128 8.14 1.97 -25.53
C ILE A 128 7.72 3.23 -26.30
N GLU A 129 7.89 4.41 -25.72
CA GLU A 129 7.55 5.69 -26.38
C GLU A 129 8.49 6.03 -27.55
N GLN A 130 9.69 5.46 -27.58
CA GLN A 130 10.70 5.65 -28.63
C GLN A 130 10.67 4.56 -29.73
N ALA A 131 9.82 3.53 -29.62
CA ALA A 131 9.69 2.43 -30.56
C ALA A 131 8.49 2.62 -31.51
#